data_AF-A0A9P8AT02-F1
#
_entry.id   AF-A0A9P8AT02-F1
#
_cell.length_a   1.000
_cell.length_b   1.000
_cell.length_c   1.000
_cell.angle_alpha   90.00
_cell.angle_beta   90.00
_cell.angle_gamma   90.00
#
_symmetry.space_group_name_H-M   'P 1'
#
loop_
_entity.id
_entity.type
_entity.pdbx_description
1 polymer ?
#
loop_
_entity_poly.entity_id
_entity_poly.type
_entity_poly.pdbx_seq_one_letter_code
_entity_poly.pdbx_strand_id
1 'polypeptide(L)'
;MQDVPRDPSQTAVNFLTDRGINTIISFNQYSYTSAEIALLEHAHILYRHFPVEDFQAPTIDQLTKAIDFHRFISNASTLVHCGYGHGRTGTGITALQLFATWGQSPPEADWARVNYVEQPAQVEVLKQLRSRHKGEL
;
A
#
# COMPACT_ATOMS: atom_id res chain seq x y z
N MET A 1 14.49 -16.93 1.82
CA MET A 1 13.04 -17.07 1.55
C MET A 1 12.78 -16.19 0.34
N GLN A 2 12.44 -16.76 -0.82
CA GLN A 2 12.28 -15.96 -2.04
C GLN A 2 10.93 -15.24 -2.03
N ASP A 3 10.95 -13.95 -2.39
CA ASP A 3 9.80 -13.06 -2.53
C ASP A 3 8.98 -13.40 -3.80
N VAL A 4 8.60 -14.66 -3.95
CA VAL A 4 7.76 -15.10 -5.09
C VAL A 4 6.32 -14.73 -4.77
N PRO A 5 5.67 -13.85 -5.57
CA PRO A 5 4.27 -13.51 -5.37
C PRO A 5 3.43 -14.79 -5.36
N ARG A 6 2.49 -14.88 -4.41
CA ARG A 6 1.35 -15.78 -4.60
C ARG A 6 0.29 -14.99 -5.34
N ASP A 7 0.15 -15.32 -6.61
CA ASP A 7 -0.80 -14.76 -7.55
C ASP A 7 -2.23 -14.82 -7.00
N PRO A 8 -3.07 -13.78 -7.19
CA PRO A 8 -4.47 -13.84 -6.77
C PRO A 8 -5.22 -14.90 -7.60
N SER A 9 -5.37 -16.09 -7.02
CA SER A 9 -6.29 -17.11 -7.50
C SER A 9 -7.75 -16.63 -7.45
N GLN A 10 -8.64 -17.29 -8.18
CA GLN A 10 -10.09 -17.01 -8.11
C GLN A 10 -10.61 -17.05 -6.66
N THR A 11 -10.11 -17.97 -5.83
CA THR A 11 -10.46 -18.05 -4.41
C THR A 11 -10.05 -16.79 -3.64
N ALA A 12 -8.87 -16.24 -3.94
CA ALA A 12 -8.41 -15.00 -3.31
C ALA A 12 -9.26 -13.81 -3.77
N VAL A 13 -9.58 -13.71 -5.06
CA VAL A 13 -10.45 -12.65 -5.59
C VAL A 13 -11.83 -12.70 -4.92
N ASN A 14 -12.45 -13.88 -4.83
CA ASN A 14 -13.75 -14.04 -4.16
C ASN A 14 -13.68 -13.59 -2.70
N PHE A 15 -12.62 -13.99 -1.98
CA PHE A 15 -12.41 -13.58 -0.59
C PHE A 15 -12.30 -12.06 -0.41
N LEU A 16 -11.67 -11.36 -1.37
CA LEU A 16 -11.56 -9.90 -1.38
C LEU A 16 -12.92 -9.26 -1.64
N THR A 17 -13.65 -9.74 -2.65
CA THR A 17 -15.00 -9.26 -2.97
C THR A 17 -15.97 -9.45 -1.82
N ASP A 18 -15.93 -10.60 -1.14
CA ASP A 18 -16.76 -10.89 0.04
C ASP A 18 -16.50 -9.93 1.21
N ARG A 19 -15.31 -9.31 1.26
CA ARG A 19 -14.93 -8.27 2.23
C ARG A 19 -15.20 -6.85 1.74
N GLY A 20 -15.79 -6.71 0.56
CA GLY A 20 -16.03 -5.43 -0.09
C GLY A 20 -14.74 -4.72 -0.51
N ILE A 21 -13.60 -5.41 -0.58
CA ILE A 21 -12.35 -4.83 -1.10
C ILE A 21 -12.52 -4.61 -2.59
N ASN A 22 -12.35 -3.36 -3.02
CA ASN A 22 -12.53 -2.94 -4.41
C ASN A 22 -11.27 -2.27 -4.98
N THR A 23 -10.22 -2.15 -4.18
CA THR A 23 -8.97 -1.49 -4.57
C THR A 23 -7.78 -2.24 -3.99
N ILE A 24 -6.74 -2.44 -4.79
CA ILE A 24 -5.46 -3.02 -4.39
C ILE A 24 -4.33 -2.08 -4.78
N ILE A 25 -3.48 -1.76 -3.80
CA ILE A 25 -2.21 -1.06 -3.99
C ILE A 25 -1.09 -2.04 -3.67
N SER A 26 -0.24 -2.33 -4.65
CA SER A 26 0.90 -3.22 -4.49
C SER A 26 2.21 -2.46 -4.49
N PHE A 27 3.01 -2.65 -3.44
CA PHE A 27 4.41 -2.24 -3.34
C PHE A 27 5.37 -3.43 -3.50
N ASN A 28 4.91 -4.53 -4.13
CA ASN A 28 5.78 -5.67 -4.42
C ASN A 28 6.77 -5.30 -5.55
N GLN A 29 7.93 -5.96 -5.60
CA GLN A 29 8.90 -5.79 -6.68
C GLN A 29 8.28 -6.18 -8.04
N TYR A 30 7.51 -7.25 -8.07
CA TYR A 30 6.88 -7.78 -9.28
C TYR A 30 5.40 -7.40 -9.35
N SER A 31 4.94 -7.06 -10.56
CA SER A 31 3.51 -6.89 -10.86
C SER A 31 2.82 -8.25 -10.94
N TYR A 32 1.51 -8.25 -10.75
CA TYR A 32 0.65 -9.37 -11.16
C TYR A 32 0.74 -9.62 -12.66
N THR A 33 0.49 -10.88 -13.05
CA THR A 33 0.43 -11.28 -14.46
C THR A 33 -0.82 -10.72 -15.14
N SER A 34 -0.83 -10.69 -16.48
CA SER A 34 -2.01 -10.21 -17.23
C SER A 34 -3.28 -11.01 -16.93
N ALA A 35 -3.15 -12.31 -16.63
CA ALA A 35 -4.29 -13.16 -16.29
C ALA A 35 -4.88 -12.79 -14.92
N GLU A 36 -4.03 -12.54 -13.93
CA GLU A 36 -4.44 -12.08 -12.59
C GLU A 36 -5.08 -10.70 -12.63
N ILE A 37 -4.52 -9.78 -13.40
CA ILE A 37 -5.10 -8.44 -13.59
C ILE A 37 -6.50 -8.57 -14.21
N ALA A 38 -6.66 -9.43 -15.23
CA ALA A 38 -7.98 -9.68 -15.82
C ALA A 38 -8.97 -10.27 -14.79
N LEU A 39 -8.53 -11.15 -13.89
CA LEU A 39 -9.40 -11.67 -12.82
C LEU A 39 -9.87 -10.56 -11.86
N LEU A 40 -8.97 -9.62 -11.50
CA LEU A 40 -9.32 -8.47 -10.67
C LEU A 40 -10.30 -7.52 -11.38
N GLU A 41 -10.05 -7.24 -12.66
CA GLU A 41 -10.92 -6.39 -13.48
C GLU A 41 -12.33 -6.97 -13.61
N HIS A 42 -12.44 -8.29 -13.83
CA HIS A 42 -13.73 -8.99 -13.87
C HIS A 42 -14.49 -8.93 -12.54
N ALA A 43 -13.78 -8.83 -11.42
CA ALA A 43 -14.36 -8.66 -10.10
C ALA A 43 -14.55 -7.19 -9.70
N HIS A 44 -14.32 -6.24 -10.60
CA HIS A 44 -14.36 -4.79 -10.35
C HIS A 44 -13.40 -4.33 -9.24
N ILE A 45 -12.26 -5.00 -9.10
CA ILE A 45 -11.19 -4.62 -8.19
C ILE A 45 -10.14 -3.83 -8.96
N LEU A 46 -9.98 -2.55 -8.59
CA LEU A 46 -8.96 -1.68 -9.19
C LEU A 46 -7.58 -2.04 -8.65
N TYR A 47 -6.61 -2.22 -9.55
CA TYR A 47 -5.24 -2.59 -9.18
C TYR A 47 -4.24 -1.51 -9.59
N ARG A 48 -3.36 -1.12 -8.66
CA ARG A 48 -2.23 -0.24 -8.94
C ARG A 48 -0.95 -0.80 -8.35
N HIS A 49 0.01 -1.06 -9.23
CA HIS A 49 1.36 -1.49 -8.89
C HIS A 49 2.34 -0.32 -8.83
N PHE A 50 3.12 -0.25 -7.75
CA PHE A 50 4.26 0.63 -7.54
C PHE A 50 5.48 -0.24 -7.18
N PRO A 51 6.38 -0.55 -8.12
CA PRO A 51 7.47 -1.48 -7.87
C PRO A 51 8.43 -0.96 -6.80
N VAL A 52 8.67 -1.76 -5.77
CA VAL A 52 9.67 -1.49 -4.73
C VAL A 52 10.47 -2.75 -4.50
N GLU A 53 11.78 -2.67 -4.77
CA GLU A 53 12.72 -3.76 -4.51
C GLU A 53 12.69 -4.20 -3.05
N ASP A 54 13.05 -5.45 -2.80
CA ASP A 54 13.04 -5.97 -1.44
C ASP A 54 14.01 -5.19 -0.53
N PHE A 55 13.61 -5.02 0.74
CA PHE A 55 14.28 -4.17 1.74
C PHE A 55 14.45 -2.68 1.40
N GLN A 56 13.92 -2.21 0.27
CA GLN A 56 13.88 -0.79 -0.06
C GLN A 56 12.61 -0.11 0.48
N ALA A 57 12.66 1.22 0.54
CA ALA A 57 11.50 2.04 0.84
C ALA A 57 10.81 2.46 -0.47
N PRO A 58 9.47 2.51 -0.51
CA PRO A 58 8.78 3.28 -1.54
C PRO A 58 9.28 4.73 -1.57
N THR A 59 9.38 5.33 -2.75
CA THR A 59 9.76 6.74 -2.86
C THR A 59 8.61 7.65 -2.44
N ILE A 60 8.92 8.90 -2.10
CA ILE A 60 7.88 9.89 -1.75
C ILE A 60 6.87 10.11 -2.89
N ASP A 61 7.32 10.03 -4.15
CA ASP A 61 6.47 10.14 -5.33
C ASP A 61 5.52 8.92 -5.45
N GLN A 62 6.03 7.71 -5.19
CA GLN A 62 5.20 6.50 -5.17
C GLN A 62 4.13 6.57 -4.07
N LEU A 63 4.49 7.02 -2.87
CA LEU A 63 3.52 7.21 -1.78
C LEU A 63 2.47 8.26 -2.14
N THR A 64 2.89 9.38 -2.73
CA THR A 64 1.97 10.44 -3.17
C THR A 64 0.99 9.92 -4.23
N LYS A 65 1.48 9.18 -5.23
CA LYS A 65 0.63 8.57 -6.27
C LYS A 65 -0.30 7.49 -5.71
N ALA A 66 0.13 6.73 -4.70
CA ALA A 66 -0.71 5.77 -4.02
C ALA A 66 -1.85 6.45 -3.25
N ILE A 67 -1.55 7.56 -2.57
CA ILE A 67 -2.54 8.41 -1.90
C ILE A 67 -3.55 8.98 -2.91
N ASP A 68 -3.07 9.52 -4.03
CA ASP A 68 -3.92 10.08 -5.08
C ASP A 68 -4.84 9.01 -5.68
N PHE A 69 -4.30 7.83 -5.95
CA PHE A 69 -5.07 6.68 -6.44
C PHE A 69 -6.16 6.26 -5.45
N HIS A 70 -5.82 6.17 -4.15
CA HIS A 70 -6.78 5.86 -3.10
C HIS A 70 -7.89 6.92 -2.98
N ARG A 71 -7.53 8.21 -3.01
CA ARG A 71 -8.48 9.33 -2.90
C ARG A 71 -9.45 9.42 -4.07
N PHE A 72 -9.01 9.09 -5.27
CA PHE A 72 -9.84 9.19 -6.48
C PHE A 72 -11.05 8.24 -6.43
N ILE A 73 -10.95 7.15 -5.67
CA ILE A 73 -11.97 6.11 -5.59
C ILE A 73 -12.90 6.43 -4.41
N SER A 74 -14.12 6.87 -4.70
CA SER A 74 -15.14 7.10 -3.67
C SER A 74 -15.48 5.80 -2.94
N ASN A 75 -15.50 5.81 -1.60
CA ASN A 75 -15.71 4.63 -0.76
C ASN A 75 -14.73 3.48 -1.04
N ALA A 76 -13.47 3.81 -1.33
CA ALA A 76 -12.43 2.82 -1.52
C ALA A 76 -12.25 1.95 -0.27
N SER A 77 -12.43 0.63 -0.43
CA SER A 77 -12.00 -0.37 0.54
C SER A 77 -10.71 -0.98 -0.02
N THR A 78 -9.58 -0.52 0.51
CA THR A 78 -8.27 -0.71 -0.10
C THR A 78 -7.44 -1.75 0.65
N LEU A 79 -6.98 -2.77 -0.09
CA LEU A 79 -5.88 -3.63 0.34
C LEU A 79 -4.55 -3.01 -0.08
N VAL A 80 -3.61 -2.92 0.86
CA VAL A 80 -2.21 -2.58 0.57
C VAL A 80 -1.35 -3.80 0.85
N HIS A 81 -0.45 -4.18 -0.05
CA HIS A 81 0.45 -5.32 0.17
C HIS A 81 1.81 -5.16 -0.53
N CYS A 82 2.77 -6.00 -0.13
CA CYS A 82 4.02 -6.28 -0.83
C CYS A 82 4.11 -7.80 -1.07
N GLY A 83 5.23 -8.45 -0.77
CA GLY A 83 5.30 -9.91 -0.76
C GLY A 83 4.89 -10.53 0.58
N TYR A 84 5.60 -10.21 1.66
CA TYR A 84 5.36 -10.79 2.99
C TYR A 84 4.28 -10.07 3.81
N GLY A 85 3.90 -8.85 3.45
CA GLY A 85 2.91 -8.05 4.20
C GLY A 85 3.51 -7.17 5.29
N HIS A 86 4.84 -7.04 5.35
CA HIS A 86 5.58 -6.18 6.30
C HIS A 86 6.47 -5.17 5.56
N GLY A 87 7.09 -4.24 6.29
CA GLY A 87 8.05 -3.26 5.77
C GLY A 87 7.42 -2.31 4.77
N ARG A 88 7.47 -2.67 3.49
CA ARG A 88 6.85 -1.96 2.36
C ARG A 88 5.32 -1.83 2.53
N THR A 89 4.65 -2.91 2.98
CA THR A 89 3.20 -2.87 3.25
C THR A 89 2.88 -1.88 4.37
N GLY A 90 3.59 -1.98 5.49
CA GLY A 90 3.45 -1.08 6.63
C GLY A 90 3.69 0.38 6.28
N THR A 91 4.68 0.63 5.43
CA THR A 91 5.00 1.97 4.92
C THR A 91 3.84 2.53 4.12
N GLY A 92 3.26 1.75 3.20
CA GLY A 92 2.09 2.16 2.41
C GLY A 92 0.86 2.45 3.28
N ILE A 93 0.54 1.58 4.23
CA ILE A 93 -0.58 1.77 5.17
C ILE A 93 -0.39 3.04 6.00
N THR A 94 0.81 3.22 6.55
CA THR A 94 1.13 4.41 7.37
C THR A 94 1.01 5.70 6.54
N ALA A 95 1.43 5.68 5.27
CA ALA A 95 1.29 6.82 4.37
C ALA A 95 -0.18 7.22 4.15
N LEU A 96 -1.06 6.25 3.91
CA LEU A 96 -2.51 6.50 3.78
C LEU A 96 -3.13 7.06 5.07
N GLN A 97 -2.73 6.53 6.23
CA GLN A 97 -3.22 7.02 7.53
C GLN A 97 -2.72 8.45 7.83
N LEU A 98 -1.45 8.73 7.56
CA LEU A 98 -0.90 10.08 7.71
C LEU A 98 -1.62 11.06 6.79
N PHE A 99 -1.89 10.68 5.54
CA PHE A 99 -2.69 11.49 4.64
C PHE A 99 -4.11 11.75 5.20
N ALA A 100 -4.82 10.69 5.58
CA ALA A 100 -6.20 10.76 6.09
C ALA A 100 -6.34 11.60 7.37
N THR A 101 -5.23 11.83 8.09
CA THR A 101 -5.21 12.58 9.35
C THR A 101 -4.35 13.84 9.28
N TRP A 102 -4.00 14.32 8.08
CA TRP A 102 -3.16 15.50 7.88
C TRP A 102 -1.86 15.46 8.70
N GLY A 103 -1.20 14.31 8.71
CA GLY A 103 0.06 14.04 9.39
C GLY A 103 -0.04 13.88 10.91
N GLN A 104 -1.26 13.84 11.48
CA GLN A 104 -1.44 13.72 12.92
C GLN A 104 -1.21 12.29 13.42
N SER A 105 -1.74 11.28 12.71
CA SER A 105 -1.73 9.88 13.14
C SER A 105 -1.39 8.90 12.00
N PRO A 106 -0.84 7.71 12.31
CA PRO A 106 -0.45 7.26 13.64
C PRO A 106 0.80 7.98 14.17
N PRO A 107 1.02 8.01 15.50
CA PRO A 107 2.27 8.49 16.07
C PRO A 107 3.44 7.61 15.61
N GLU A 108 4.65 8.19 15.54
CA GLU A 108 5.83 7.48 15.01
C GLU A 108 6.16 6.18 15.74
N ALA A 109 5.89 6.11 17.04
CA ALA A 109 6.06 4.89 17.85
C ALA A 109 5.23 3.70 17.37
N ASP A 110 4.14 3.94 16.63
CA ASP A 110 3.25 2.90 16.13
C ASP A 110 3.62 2.42 14.72
N TRP A 111 4.48 3.15 14.00
CA TRP A 111 4.85 2.79 12.64
C TRP A 111 5.50 1.41 12.58
N ALA A 112 6.47 1.16 13.44
CA ALA A 112 7.10 -0.17 13.54
C ALA A 112 6.24 -1.16 14.33
N ARG A 113 5.67 -0.71 15.46
CA ARG A 113 4.99 -1.59 16.42
C ARG A 113 3.66 -2.16 15.94
N VAL A 114 2.89 -1.34 15.21
CA VAL A 114 1.52 -1.67 14.78
C VAL A 114 1.49 -1.94 13.28
N ASN A 115 2.12 -1.06 12.50
CA ASN A 115 2.08 -1.17 11.04
C ASN A 115 3.24 -1.98 10.46
N TYR A 116 4.20 -2.43 11.27
CA TYR A 116 5.35 -3.22 10.82
C TYR A 116 6.22 -2.50 9.78
N VAL A 117 6.48 -1.20 9.96
CA VAL A 117 7.57 -0.50 9.26
C VAL A 117 8.92 -1.01 9.80
N GLU A 118 9.84 -1.40 8.92
CA GLU A 118 11.01 -2.22 9.31
C GLU A 118 12.35 -1.49 9.14
N GLN A 119 12.47 -0.64 8.13
CA GLN A 119 13.77 -0.09 7.71
C GLN A 119 13.89 1.41 8.00
N PRO A 120 15.08 1.92 8.36
CA PRO A 120 15.30 3.36 8.57
C PRO A 120 14.88 4.22 7.37
N ALA A 121 15.14 3.76 6.14
CA ALA A 121 14.72 4.47 4.92
C ALA A 121 13.19 4.61 4.80
N GLN A 122 12.44 3.62 5.28
CA GLN A 122 10.97 3.65 5.30
C GLN A 122 10.45 4.66 6.33
N VAL A 123 11.08 4.73 7.50
CA VAL A 123 10.76 5.74 8.51
C VAL A 123 11.05 7.14 7.98
N GLU A 124 12.19 7.33 7.30
CA GLU A 124 12.59 8.64 6.80
C GLU A 124 11.62 9.18 5.73
N VAL A 125 11.20 8.34 4.78
CA VAL A 125 10.21 8.78 3.78
C VAL A 125 8.85 9.12 4.41
N LEU A 126 8.45 8.41 5.47
CA LEU A 126 7.22 8.72 6.22
C LEU A 126 7.33 10.03 7.01
N LYS A 127 8.50 10.35 7.56
CA LYS A 127 8.77 11.66 8.17
C LYS A 127 8.67 12.78 7.16
N GLN A 128 9.26 12.58 5.98
CA GLN A 128 9.15 13.53 4.88
C GLN A 128 7.68 13.76 4.49
N LEU A 129 6.91 12.69 4.32
CA LEU A 129 5.48 12.76 3.99
C LEU A 129 4.68 13.47 5.09
N ARG A 130 4.92 13.12 6.36
CA ARG A 130 4.25 13.74 7.52
C ARG A 130 4.48 15.25 7.57
N SER A 131 5.71 15.69 7.35
CA SER A 131 6.07 17.12 7.35
C SER A 131 5.35 17.89 6.24
N ARG A 132 5.16 17.28 5.06
CA ARG A 132 4.38 17.90 3.97
C ARG A 132 2.94 18.17 4.38
N HIS A 133 2.27 17.19 4.99
CA HIS A 133 0.87 17.34 5.41
C HIS A 133 0.67 18.25 6.62
N LYS A 134 1.68 18.39 7.49
CA LYS A 134 1.62 19.33 8.62
C LYS A 134 1.88 20.79 8.23
N GLY A 135 2.60 21.03 7.12
CA GLY A 135 2.94 22.36 6.63
C GLY A 135 1.85 23.01 5.76
N GLU A 136 0.74 22.33 5.52
CA GLU A 136 -0.42 22.81 4.73
C GLU A 136 -1.53 23.44 5.61
N LEU A 137 -1.23 23.77 6.87
CA LEU A 137 -2.14 24.47 7.81
C LEU A 137 -1.93 25.99 7.80
#